data_AF-A0A7U2MCQ3-F1
#
_entry.id   AF-A0A7U2MCQ3-F1
#
_cell.length_a   1.000
_cell.length_b   1.000
_cell.length_c   1.000
_cell.angle_alpha   90.00
_cell.angle_beta   90.00
_cell.angle_gamma   90.00
#
_symmetry.space_group_name_H-M   'P 1'
#
loop_
_entity.id
_entity.type
_entity.pdbx_description
1 polymer ?
#
loop_
_entity_poly.entity_id
_entity_poly.type
_entity_poly.pdbx_seq_one_letter_code
_entity_poly.pdbx_strand_id
1 'polypeptide(L)'
;MREEAKPISRDALVSSLAIVEEHLKCAYSTTVTVKGFMFEAETVLCMSMLFVYTFHGRLPLVYSFNDGFEEESDIHMYLEEIDRVLIEELLF
;
A
#
# COMPACT_ATOMS: atom_id res chain seq x y z
N MET A 1 -37.99 4.77 -14.47
CA MET A 1 -36.84 3.86 -14.62
C MET A 1 -35.85 4.21 -13.52
N ARG A 2 -35.50 3.27 -12.65
CA ARG A 2 -34.38 3.46 -11.71
C ARG A 2 -33.12 3.13 -12.50
N GLU A 3 -32.19 4.08 -12.61
CA GLU A 3 -30.82 3.74 -13.02
C GLU A 3 -30.27 2.75 -11.99
N GLU A 4 -30.00 1.52 -12.40
CA GLU A 4 -29.12 0.65 -11.63
C GLU A 4 -27.76 1.31 -11.64
N ALA A 5 -27.36 1.88 -10.49
CA ALA A 5 -26.03 2.41 -10.32
C ALA A 5 -25.03 1.29 -10.61
N LYS A 6 -24.12 1.53 -11.57
CA LYS A 6 -23.01 0.62 -11.85
C LYS A 6 -22.34 0.25 -10.52
N PRO A 7 -22.02 -1.04 -10.28
CA PRO A 7 -21.32 -1.43 -9.07
C PRO A 7 -20.03 -0.60 -8.98
N ILE A 8 -19.83 0.04 -7.83
CA ILE A 8 -18.63 0.81 -7.54
C ILE A 8 -17.46 -0.19 -7.59
N SER A 9 -16.41 0.13 -8.34
CA SER A 9 -15.22 -0.73 -8.37
C SER A 9 -14.68 -0.85 -6.95
N ARG A 10 -14.34 -2.08 -6.56
CA ARG A 10 -13.71 -2.42 -5.29
C ARG A 10 -12.20 -2.57 -5.41
N ASP A 11 -11.65 -2.29 -6.59
CA ASP A 11 -10.22 -2.37 -6.80
C ASP A 11 -9.53 -1.25 -6.02
N ALA A 12 -8.44 -1.61 -5.34
CA ALA A 12 -7.64 -0.64 -4.63
C ALA A 12 -6.99 0.36 -5.59
N LEU A 13 -7.04 1.63 -5.21
CA LEU A 13 -6.31 2.68 -5.89
C LEU A 13 -4.82 2.51 -5.62
N VAL A 14 -4.03 2.29 -6.66
CA VAL A 14 -2.59 2.07 -6.53
C VAL A 14 -1.83 3.39 -6.63
N SER A 15 -0.93 3.64 -5.68
CA SER A 15 -0.05 4.81 -5.67
C SER A 15 1.39 4.42 -5.37
N SER A 16 2.32 4.82 -6.23
CA SER A 16 3.76 4.69 -5.98
C SER A 16 4.31 5.94 -5.30
N LEU A 17 5.05 5.78 -4.20
CA LEU A 17 5.80 6.87 -3.55
C LEU A 17 7.30 6.83 -3.88
N ALA A 18 7.70 5.99 -4.84
CA ALA A 18 9.07 5.83 -5.32
C ALA A 18 10.07 5.52 -4.17
N ILE A 19 11.31 6.03 -4.29
CA ILE A 19 12.39 5.83 -3.33
C ILE A 19 12.26 6.89 -2.24
N VAL A 20 11.82 6.48 -1.06
CA VAL A 20 11.53 7.41 0.05
C VAL A 20 12.79 8.13 0.52
N GLU A 21 13.96 7.49 0.43
CA GLU A 21 15.25 8.08 0.80
C GLU A 21 15.64 9.32 -0.02
N GLU A 22 15.03 9.56 -1.18
CA GLU A 22 15.23 10.81 -1.95
C GLU A 22 14.66 12.04 -1.23
N HIS A 23 13.67 11.83 -0.35
CA HIS A 23 12.99 12.89 0.39
C HIS A 23 13.19 12.79 1.91
N LEU A 24 13.43 11.59 2.46
CA LEU A 24 13.61 11.34 3.89
C LEU A 24 14.99 10.71 4.15
N LYS A 25 15.89 11.47 4.78
CA LYS A 25 17.23 10.95 5.12
C LYS A 25 17.15 9.81 6.16
N CYS A 26 17.95 8.77 5.97
CA CYS A 26 18.09 7.68 6.94
C CYS A 26 18.78 8.11 8.25
N ALA A 27 19.52 9.22 8.24
CA ALA A 27 20.11 9.82 9.41
C ALA A 27 20.19 11.35 9.27
N TYR A 28 19.87 12.07 10.35
CA TYR A 28 19.96 13.53 10.41
C TYR A 28 21.12 14.03 11.28
N SER A 29 21.76 13.12 12.03
CA SER A 29 22.96 13.33 12.84
C SER A 29 23.56 11.97 13.24
N THR A 30 24.61 11.96 14.08
CA THR A 30 25.12 10.72 14.72
C THR A 30 24.17 10.15 15.79
N THR A 31 23.11 10.87 16.16
CA THR A 31 22.20 10.50 17.26
C THR A 31 20.79 10.16 16.81
N VAL A 32 20.42 10.52 15.57
CA VAL A 32 19.07 10.30 15.03
C VAL A 32 19.14 9.48 13.76
N THR A 33 18.66 8.24 13.87
CA THR A 33 18.54 7.28 12.76
C THR A 33 17.06 6.99 12.52
N VAL A 34 16.62 7.10 11.28
CA VAL A 34 15.27 6.73 10.85
C VAL A 34 15.26 5.22 10.60
N LYS A 35 14.46 4.48 11.37
CA LYS A 35 14.40 3.00 11.28
C LYS A 35 13.36 2.49 10.29
N GLY A 36 12.35 3.29 10.01
CA GLY A 36 11.23 2.90 9.16
C GLY A 36 10.48 4.12 8.64
N PHE A 37 9.72 3.89 7.59
CA PHE A 37 8.77 4.84 7.03
C PHE A 37 7.46 4.07 6.80
N MET A 38 6.36 4.71 7.17
CA MET A 38 5.00 4.20 7.00
C MET A 38 4.14 5.36 6.53
N PHE A 39 3.36 5.10 5.48
CA PHE A 39 2.40 6.06 4.94
C PHE A 39 1.05 5.37 4.85
N GLU A 40 0.05 6.02 5.42
CA GLU A 40 -1.33 5.54 5.44
C GLU A 40 -2.24 6.70 5.06
N ALA A 41 -3.32 6.40 4.35
CA ALA A 41 -4.35 7.37 4.02
C ALA A 41 -5.65 6.98 4.70
N GLU A 42 -6.35 7.96 5.27
CA GLU A 42 -7.71 7.74 5.74
C GLU A 42 -8.61 7.42 4.55
N THR A 43 -9.22 6.24 4.58
CA THR A 43 -10.15 5.77 3.56
C THR A 43 -11.59 5.96 4.02
N VAL A 44 -12.29 6.85 3.33
CA VAL A 44 -13.73 7.05 3.50
C VAL A 44 -14.49 6.30 2.41
N LEU A 45 -15.62 5.69 2.78
CA LEU A 45 -16.46 4.84 1.91
C LEU A 45 -15.77 3.52 1.51
N CYS A 46 -16.27 2.86 0.47
CA CYS A 46 -15.77 1.58 -0.06
C CYS A 46 -14.50 1.75 -0.95
N MET A 47 -13.64 2.72 -0.63
CA MET A 47 -12.40 2.97 -1.37
C MET A 47 -11.21 2.43 -0.55
N SER A 48 -10.38 1.63 -1.18
CA SER A 48 -9.12 1.15 -0.63
C SER A 48 -7.94 1.69 -1.43
N MET A 49 -6.77 1.80 -0.79
CA MET A 49 -5.55 2.28 -1.44
C MET A 49 -4.37 1.35 -1.17
N LEU A 50 -3.60 1.05 -2.21
CA LEU A 50 -2.34 0.30 -2.14
C LEU A 50 -1.18 1.25 -2.42
N PHE A 51 -0.30 1.43 -1.43
CA PHE A 51 0.93 2.18 -1.55
C PHE A 51 2.13 1.26 -1.77
N VAL A 52 2.96 1.62 -2.74
CA VAL A 52 4.21 0.93 -3.05
C VAL A 52 5.36 1.92 -2.98
N TYR A 53 6.41 1.61 -2.24
CA TYR A 53 7.57 2.48 -2.10
C TYR A 53 8.79 1.68 -1.66
N THR A 54 9.99 2.26 -1.77
CA THR A 54 11.20 1.65 -1.19
C THR A 54 11.73 2.45 -0.01
N PHE A 55 12.20 1.74 1.00
CA PHE A 55 12.91 2.31 2.16
C PHE A 55 13.82 1.26 2.80
N HIS A 56 15.06 1.63 3.13
CA HIS A 56 16.14 0.74 3.57
C HIS A 56 16.34 -0.47 2.64
N GLY A 57 16.22 -0.26 1.33
CA GLY A 57 16.35 -1.32 0.33
C GLY A 57 15.27 -2.40 0.39
N ARG A 58 14.18 -2.15 1.12
CA ARG A 58 12.97 -3.00 1.13
C ARG A 58 11.90 -2.37 0.25
N LEU A 59 10.99 -3.17 -0.26
CA LEU A 59 9.81 -2.75 -1.01
C LEU A 59 8.53 -3.09 -0.21
N PRO A 60 8.08 -2.25 0.74
CA PRO A 60 6.82 -2.48 1.42
C PRO A 60 5.62 -2.34 0.48
N LEU A 61 4.64 -3.22 0.67
CA LEU A 61 3.28 -3.09 0.15
C LEU A 61 2.38 -2.71 1.33
N VAL A 62 1.80 -1.50 1.29
CA VAL A 62 0.95 -0.98 2.38
C VAL A 62 -0.46 -0.76 1.85
N TYR A 63 -1.44 -1.43 2.46
CA TYR A 63 -2.84 -1.33 2.07
C TYR A 63 -3.63 -0.57 3.14
N SER A 64 -4.27 0.54 2.75
CA SER A 64 -5.18 1.30 3.59
C SER A 64 -6.63 0.97 3.22
N PHE A 65 -7.42 0.57 4.20
CA PHE A 65 -8.79 0.10 4.02
C PHE A 65 -9.68 0.50 5.19
N ASN A 66 -10.99 0.40 4.97
CA ASN A 66 -11.99 0.68 5.99
C ASN A 66 -12.58 -0.65 6.48
N ASP A 67 -12.37 -0.96 7.75
CA ASP A 67 -12.80 -2.20 8.40
C ASP A 67 -14.34 -2.34 8.49
N GLY A 68 -15.08 -1.25 8.28
CA GLY A 68 -16.53 -1.29 8.10
C GLY A 68 -16.99 -1.85 6.75
N PHE A 69 -16.09 -2.01 5.77
CA PHE A 69 -16.40 -2.46 4.41
C PHE A 69 -15.57 -3.66 3.92
N GLU A 70 -14.37 -3.86 4.46
CA GLU A 70 -13.42 -4.92 4.08
C GLU A 70 -12.90 -5.66 5.33
N GLU A 71 -12.66 -6.97 5.21
CA GLU A 71 -12.10 -7.79 6.28
C GLU A 71 -10.57 -7.86 6.19
N GLU A 72 -9.87 -7.75 7.31
CA GLU A 72 -8.39 -7.77 7.37
C GLU A 72 -7.79 -9.04 6.75
N SER A 73 -8.48 -10.18 6.87
CA SER A 73 -8.04 -11.46 6.28
C SER A 73 -8.05 -11.44 4.75
N ASP A 74 -9.03 -10.76 4.14
CA ASP A 74 -9.11 -10.62 2.69
C ASP A 74 -7.96 -9.75 2.18
N ILE A 75 -7.62 -8.69 2.93
CA ILE A 75 -6.49 -7.82 2.60
C ILE A 75 -5.16 -8.56 2.70
N HIS A 76 -4.96 -9.36 3.76
CA HIS A 76 -3.76 -10.17 3.90
C HIS A 76 -3.59 -11.14 2.74
N MET A 77 -4.64 -11.88 2.39
CA MET A 77 -4.62 -12.80 1.25
C MET A 77 -4.31 -12.06 -0.06
N TYR A 78 -4.87 -10.86 -0.26
CA TYR A 78 -4.60 -10.04 -1.43
C TYR A 78 -3.13 -9.60 -1.52
N LEU A 79 -2.54 -9.15 -0.40
CA LEU A 79 -1.14 -8.74 -0.34
C LEU A 79 -0.18 -9.91 -0.54
N GLU A 80 -0.48 -11.09 0.02
CA GLU A 80 0.30 -12.32 -0.17
C GLU A 80 0.31 -12.75 -1.65
N GLU A 81 -0.82 -12.66 -2.33
CA GLU A 81 -0.92 -12.96 -3.75
C GLU A 81 -0.09 -11.99 -4.61
N ILE A 82 -0.13 -10.68 -4.29
CA ILE A 82 0.71 -9.69 -4.97
C ILE A 82 2.19 -10.00 -4.75
N ASP A 83 2.60 -10.27 -3.51
CA ASP A 83 3.99 -10.61 -3.21
C ASP A 83 4.46 -11.84 -4.00
N ARG A 84 3.63 -12.89 -4.06
CA ARG A 84 3.91 -14.09 -4.86
C ARG A 84 4.12 -13.75 -6.33
N VAL A 85 3.18 -13.02 -6.95
CA VAL A 85 3.27 -12.64 -8.37
C VAL A 85 4.49 -11.75 -8.62
N LEU A 86 4.80 -10.79 -7.74
CA LEU A 86 5.98 -9.93 -7.89
C LEU A 86 7.28 -10.74 -7.80
N ILE A 87 7.37 -11.70 -6.89
CA ILE A 87 8.52 -12.60 -6.77
C ILE A 87 8.68 -13.43 -8.05
N GLU A 88 7.59 -13.98 -8.58
CA GLU A 88 7.59 -14.75 -9.83
C GLU A 88 7.98 -13.89 -11.04
N GLU A 89 7.53 -12.64 -11.13
CA GLU A 89 7.79 -11.80 -12.31
C GLU A 89 9.15 -11.08 -12.26
N LEU A 90 9.67 -10.75 -11.06
CA LEU A 90 10.91 -9.97 -10.91
C LEU A 90 12.18 -10.82 -10.76
N LEU A 91 12.05 -12.09 -10.38
CA LEU A 91 13.18 -13.00 -10.20
C LEU A 91 13.36 -14.01 -11.34
N PHE A 92 12.54 -13.93 -12.38
CA PHE A 92 12.66 -14.71 -13.61
C PHE A 92 13.43 -13.96 -14.71
#